data_AF-A0A2E0N6V0-F1
#
_entry.id   AF-A0A2E0N6V0-F1
#
_cell.length_a   1.000
_cell.length_b   1.000
_cell.length_c   1.000
_cell.angle_alpha   90.00
_cell.angle_beta   90.00
_cell.angle_gamma   90.00
#
_symmetry.space_group_name_H-M   'P 1'
#
loop_
_entity.id
_entity.type
_entity.pdbx_description
1 polymer ?
#
loop_
_entity_poly.entity_id
_entity_poly.type
_entity_poly.pdbx_seq_one_letter_code
_entity_poly.pdbx_strand_id
1 'polypeptide(L)' 'MDFDVESVRAQFPALQQEVNGRPLIYLDSAATTQKPKAVIDAITHYYQCDNANVHRAAHAL' A
#
# COMPACT_ATOMS: atom_id res chain seq x y z
N MET A 1 6.69 24.30 -8.61
CA MET A 1 6.93 23.13 -7.75
C MET A 1 7.15 21.97 -8.70
N ASP A 2 8.31 21.33 -8.61
CA ASP A 2 8.62 20.18 -9.45
C ASP A 2 8.14 18.90 -8.78
N PHE A 3 7.60 17.99 -9.59
CA PHE A 3 7.12 16.69 -9.13
C PHE A 3 8.23 15.65 -9.30
N ASP A 4 8.77 15.18 -8.18
CA ASP A 4 9.78 14.10 -8.15
C ASP A 4 9.09 12.73 -8.26
N VAL A 5 8.99 12.24 -9.50
CA VAL A 5 8.36 10.95 -9.80
C VAL A 5 9.14 9.76 -9.22
N GLU A 6 10.46 9.85 -9.07
CA GLU A 6 11.27 8.74 -8.58
C GLU A 6 11.07 8.52 -7.08
N SER A 7 10.99 9.62 -6.31
CA SER A 7 10.61 9.57 -4.89
C SER A 7 9.21 8.98 -4.70
N VAL A 8 8.25 9.32 -5.58
CA VAL A 8 6.91 8.73 -5.54
C VAL A 8 6.94 7.24 -5.88
N ARG A 9 7.64 6.83 -6.96
CA ARG A 9 7.75 5.42 -7.37
C ARG A 9 8.35 4.54 -6.28
N ALA A 10 9.36 5.05 -5.55
CA ALA A 10 9.98 4.34 -4.44
C ALA A 10 9.00 3.97 -3.31
N GLN A 11 7.89 4.70 -3.18
CA GLN A 11 6.87 4.43 -2.18
C GLN A 11 5.96 3.25 -2.53
N PHE A 12 5.99 2.72 -3.76
CA PHE A 12 5.14 1.61 -4.24
C PHE A 12 5.98 0.34 -4.44
N PRO A 13 6.09 -0.55 -3.44
CA PRO A 13 7.00 -1.70 -3.51
C PRO A 13 6.73 -2.63 -4.70
N ALA A 14 5.46 -2.78 -5.11
CA ALA A 14 5.09 -3.62 -6.25
C ALA A 14 5.75 -3.19 -7.57
N LEU A 15 6.10 -1.91 -7.73
CA LEU A 15 6.77 -1.42 -8.94
C LEU A 15 8.25 -1.84 -9.05
N GLN A 16 8.81 -2.46 -8.02
CA GLN A 16 10.18 -3.00 -8.01
C GLN A 16 10.24 -4.47 -8.48
N GLN A 17 9.09 -5.07 -8.80
CA GLN A 17 9.02 -6.48 -9.22
C GLN A 17 9.51 -6.70 -10.65
N GLU A 18 9.93 -7.93 -10.92
CA GLU A 18 10.14 -8.44 -12.27
C GLU A 18 9.02 -9.39 -12.67
N VAL A 19 8.60 -9.30 -13.93
CA VAL A 19 7.64 -10.22 -14.56
C VAL A 19 8.26 -10.75 -15.84
N ASN A 20 8.33 -12.07 -15.98
CA ASN A 20 8.99 -12.74 -17.11
C ASN A 20 10.45 -12.31 -17.30
N GLY A 21 11.18 -12.10 -16.19
CA GLY A 21 12.58 -11.68 -16.20
C GLY A 21 12.82 -10.25 -16.70
N ARG A 22 11.80 -9.38 -16.63
CA ARG A 22 11.89 -7.97 -17.03
C ARG A 22 11.26 -7.07 -15.96
N PRO A 23 11.75 -5.83 -15.78
CA PRO A 23 11.12 -4.88 -14.86
C PRO A 23 9.64 -4.67 -15.18
N LEU A 24 8.80 -4.63 -14.15
CA LEU A 24 7.36 -4.42 -14.30
C LEU A 24 7.05 -3.02 -14.85
N ILE A 25 6.25 -2.97 -15.91
CA ILE A 25 5.58 -1.75 -16.39
C ILE A 25 4.07 -1.95 -16.25
N TYR A 26 3.49 -1.42 -15.17
CA TYR A 26 2.07 -1.59 -14.85
C TYR A 26 1.21 -0.49 -15.48
N LEU A 27 0.67 -0.73 -16.68
CA LEU A 27 -0.20 0.21 -17.42
C LEU A 27 -1.69 -0.16 -17.33
N ASP A 28 -2.13 -0.65 -16.17
CA ASP A 28 -3.54 -1.02 -15.93
C ASP A 28 -4.11 -0.36 -14.66
N SER A 29 -3.57 0.83 -14.32
CA SER A 29 -3.98 1.57 -13.12
C SER A 29 -5.45 2.01 -13.12
N ALA A 30 -6.09 2.05 -14.30
CA ALA A 30 -7.50 2.38 -14.44
C ALA A 30 -8.42 1.25 -13.94
N ALA A 31 -7.98 -0.01 -14.02
CA ALA A 31 -8.71 -1.14 -13.45
C ALA A 31 -8.50 -1.22 -11.93
N THR A 32 -7.25 -1.11 -11.47
CA THR A 32 -6.90 -0.97 -10.04
C THR A 32 -5.49 -0.42 -9.86
N THR A 33 -5.21 0.21 -8.72
CA THR A 33 -3.92 0.85 -8.46
C THR A 33 -3.01 0.00 -7.57
N GLN A 34 -1.69 0.14 -7.76
CA GLN A 34 -0.71 -0.32 -6.76
C GLN A 34 -0.83 0.52 -5.49
N LYS A 35 -0.44 -0.04 -4.34
CA LYS A 35 -0.59 0.61 -3.04
C LYS A 35 0.77 1.10 -2.52
N PRO A 36 0.86 2.33 -2.01
CA PRO A 36 2.10 2.79 -1.39
C PRO A 36 2.30 2.08 -0.04
N LYS A 37 3.56 2.00 0.41
CA LYS A 37 3.95 1.34 1.66
C LYS A 37 3.16 1.86 2.87
N ALA A 38 2.89 3.16 2.97
CA ALA A 38 2.12 3.72 4.08
C ALA A 38 0.71 3.11 4.22
N VAL A 39 0.03 2.83 3.10
CA VAL A 39 -1.30 2.18 3.13
C VAL A 39 -1.20 0.73 3.58
N ILE A 40 -0.18 0.02 3.11
CA ILE A 40 0.09 -1.37 3.49
C ILE A 40 0.38 -1.44 4.99
N ASP A 41 1.31 -0.59 5.47
CA ASP A 41 1.75 -0.56 6.86
C ASP A 41 0.59 -0.21 7.81
N ALA A 42 -0.30 0.72 7.44
CA ALA A 42 -1.46 1.06 8.26
C ALA A 42 -2.42 -0.14 8.43
N ILE A 43 -2.70 -0.87 7.34
CA ILE A 43 -3.55 -2.07 7.38
C ILE A 43 -2.86 -3.17 8.21
N THR A 44 -1.56 -3.38 7.99
CA THR A 44 -0.77 -4.36 8.73
C THR A 44 -0.76 -4.04 10.22
N HIS A 45 -0.51 -2.79 10.61
CA HIS A 45 -0.51 -2.37 12.01
C HIS A 45 -1.87 -2.58 12.67
N TYR A 46 -2.95 -2.16 12.01
CA TYR A 46 -4.30 -2.37 12.53
C TYR A 46 -4.56 -3.85 12.84
N TYR A 47 -4.24 -4.75 11.91
CA TYR A 47 -4.48 -6.18 12.12
C TYR A 47 -3.52 -6.83 13.13
N GLN A 48 -2.35 -6.25 13.36
CA GLN A 48 -1.38 -6.75 14.34
C GLN A 48 -1.64 -6.26 15.76
N CYS A 49 -2.10 -5.01 15.90
CA CYS A 49 -2.12 -4.31 17.19
C CYS A 49 -3.52 -3.90 17.64
N ASP A 50 -4.40 -3.50 16.71
CA ASP A 50 -5.60 -2.72 17.05
C ASP A 50 -6.92 -3.41 16.68
N ASN A 51 -6.87 -4.58 16.05
CA ASN A 51 -8.06 -5.23 15.52
C ASN A 51 -9.08 -5.56 16.61
N ALA A 52 -10.22 -4.86 16.54
CA ALA A 52 -11.36 -5.05 17.41
C ALA A 52 -12.66 -4.79 16.63
N ASN A 53 -13.78 -5.26 17.17
CA ASN A 53 -15.08 -4.89 16.61
C ASN A 53 -15.30 -3.38 16.71
N VAL A 54 -15.80 -2.77 15.62
CA VAL A 54 -16.08 -1.33 15.57
C VAL A 54 -17.22 -0.89 16.51
N HIS A 55 -18.10 -1.82 16.87
CA HIS A 55 -19.18 -1.55 17.79
C HIS A 55 -18.66 -1.48 19.22
N ARG A 56 -18.82 -0.30 19.83
CA ARG A 56 -18.38 0.15 21.16
C ARG A 56 -19.09 -0.55 22.33
N ALA A 57 -19.39 -1.84 22.23
CA ALA A 57 -20.35 -2.50 23.12
C ALA A 57 -19.72 -3.33 24.25
N ALA A 58 -18.45 -3.75 24.15
CA ALA A 58 -17.93 -4.77 25.07
C ALA A 58 -16.54 -4.55 25.67
N HIS A 59 -15.73 -3.62 25.16
CA HIS A 59 -14.36 -3.41 25.65
C HIS A 59 -14.05 -1.92 25.83
N ALA A 60 -13.51 -1.55 26.99
CA ALA A 60 -12.81 -0.29 27.16
C ALA A 60 -11.43 -0.43 26.51
N LEU A 61 -11.09 0.49 25.61
CA LEU A 61 -9.70 0.69 25.20
C LEU A 61 -8.94 1.36 26.34
#